data_AF-A0A7X3WTT5-F1
#
_entry.id   AF-A0A7X3WTT5-F1
#
_cell.length_a   1.000
_cell.length_b   1.000
_cell.length_c   1.000
_cell.angle_alpha   90.00
_cell.angle_beta   90.00
_cell.angle_gamma   90.00
#
_symmetry.space_group_name_H-M   'P 1'
#
loop_
_entity.id
_entity.type
_entity.pdbx_description
1 polymer ?
#
loop_
_entity_poly.entity_id
_entity_poly.type
_entity_poly.pdbx_seq_one_letter_code
_entity_poly.pdbx_strand_id
1 'polypeptide(L)' 'MHGTLVFAGTRVPVESLIQHLVAGDSLDVFLDDFPTVSREQAVAYLQMTLEYANARIKGSQNGVYSGDV' A
#
# COMPACT_ATOMS: atom_id res chain seq x y z
N MET A 1 3.64 -22.45 -6.27
CA MET A 1 2.65 -21.83 -5.37
C MET A 1 3.15 -20.44 -5.00
N HIS A 2 2.71 -19.40 -5.71
CA HIS A 2 2.99 -18.01 -5.35
C HIS A 2 1.93 -17.63 -4.31
N GLY A 3 2.34 -17.39 -3.07
CA GLY A 3 1.40 -16.95 -2.04
C GLY A 3 0.86 -15.58 -2.41
N THR A 4 -0.45 -15.45 -2.60
CA THR A 4 -1.10 -14.15 -2.77
C THR A 4 -1.04 -13.40 -1.44
N LEU A 5 -0.48 -12.19 -1.47
CA LEU A 5 -0.48 -11.31 -0.32
C LEU A 5 -1.92 -10.88 -0.03
N VAL A 6 -2.40 -11.12 1.19
CA VAL A 6 -3.75 -10.76 1.64
C VAL A 6 -3.68 -9.86 2.86
N PHE A 7 -4.69 -9.00 3.05
CA PHE A 7 -4.80 -8.22 4.29
C PHE A 7 -5.03 -9.14 5.49
N ALA A 8 -4.35 -8.87 6.59
CA ALA A 8 -4.40 -9.73 7.78
C ALA A 8 -5.83 -9.86 8.31
N GLY A 9 -6.25 -11.08 8.57
CA GLY A 9 -7.63 -11.38 9.02
C GLY A 9 -8.65 -11.41 7.88
N THR A 10 -8.24 -11.19 6.63
CA THR A 10 -9.12 -11.19 5.47
C THR A 10 -8.67 -12.22 4.43
N ARG A 11 -9.50 -12.42 3.41
CA ARG A 11 -9.12 -13.11 2.17
C ARG A 11 -8.95 -12.13 1.01
N VAL A 12 -8.91 -10.83 1.28
CA VAL A 12 -8.85 -9.78 0.29
C VAL A 12 -7.39 -9.63 -0.15
N PRO A 13 -7.08 -9.85 -1.43
CA PRO A 13 -5.74 -9.63 -1.97
C PRO A 13 -5.34 -8.16 -1.85
N VAL A 14 -4.08 -7.92 -1.54
CA VAL A 14 -3.51 -6.56 -1.58
C VAL A 14 -3.50 -6.01 -3.02
N GLU A 15 -3.43 -6.88 -4.01
CA GLU A 15 -3.60 -6.52 -5.42
C GLU A 15 -4.93 -5.81 -5.68
N SER A 16 -6.02 -6.21 -5.00
CA SER A 16 -7.33 -5.58 -5.17
C SER A 16 -7.30 -4.09 -4.80
N LEU A 17 -6.57 -3.70 -3.75
CA LEU A 17 -6.38 -2.28 -3.40
C LEU A 17 -5.70 -1.52 -4.55
N ILE A 18 -4.64 -2.09 -5.13
CA ILE A 18 -3.93 -1.45 -6.23
C ILE A 18 -4.83 -1.30 -7.46
N GLN A 19 -5.62 -2.32 -7.80
CA GLN A 19 -6.52 -2.26 -8.96
C GLN A 19 -7.59 -1.16 -8.80
N HIS A 20 -8.14 -0.95 -7.61
CA HIS A 20 -9.08 0.15 -7.34
C HIS A 20 -8.41 1.51 -7.57
N LEU A 21 -7.22 1.71 -6.99
CA LEU A 21 -6.50 2.98 -7.15
C LEU A 21 -6.10 3.24 -8.61
N VAL A 22 -5.74 2.20 -9.37
CA VAL A 22 -5.43 2.31 -10.80
C VAL A 22 -6.67 2.61 -11.64
N ALA A 23 -7.84 2.08 -11.26
CA ALA A 23 -9.12 2.41 -11.87
C ALA A 23 -9.56 3.87 -11.60
N GLY A 24 -8.89 4.56 -10.68
CA GLY A 24 -9.20 5.94 -10.28
C GLY A 24 -10.14 6.02 -9.08
N ASP A 25 -10.46 4.90 -8.45
CA ASP A 25 -11.25 4.87 -7.23
C ASP A 25 -10.45 5.41 -6.04
N SER A 26 -11.16 6.00 -5.09
CA SER A 26 -10.55 6.47 -3.84
C SER A 26 -10.36 5.31 -2.87
N LEU A 27 -9.51 5.53 -1.85
CA LEU A 27 -9.37 4.57 -0.75
C LEU A 27 -10.71 4.34 -0.03
N ASP A 28 -11.56 5.36 0.06
CA ASP A 28 -12.86 5.24 0.71
C ASP A 28 -13.78 4.28 -0.05
N VAL A 29 -13.81 4.37 -1.39
CA VAL A 29 -14.56 3.44 -2.25
C VAL A 29 -14.08 2.00 -2.07
N PHE A 30 -12.76 1.78 -2.02
CA PHE A 30 -12.22 0.45 -1.74
C PHE A 30 -12.65 -0.09 -0.38
N LEU A 31 -12.68 0.75 0.67
CA LEU A 31 -13.08 0.33 2.01
C LEU A 31 -14.58 0.07 2.11
N ASP A 32 -15.40 0.78 1.33
CA ASP A 32 -16.84 0.52 1.21
C ASP A 32 -17.10 -0.85 0.57
N ASP A 33 -16.32 -1.23 -0.46
CA ASP A 33 -16.41 -2.54 -1.12
C ASP A 33 -15.81 -3.68 -0.28
N PHE A 34 -14.77 -3.38 0.52
CA PHE A 34 -14.09 -4.35 1.39
C PHE A 34 -14.04 -3.89 2.86
N PRO A 35 -15.19 -3.84 3.56
CA PRO A 35 -15.28 -3.32 4.93
C PRO A 35 -14.55 -4.18 5.98
N THR A 36 -14.06 -5.36 5.58
CA THR A 36 -13.23 -6.23 6.41
C THR A 36 -11.76 -5.81 6.44
N VAL A 37 -11.33 -4.98 5.49
CA VAL A 37 -10.00 -4.38 5.48
C VAL A 37 -10.05 -3.09 6.30
N SER A 38 -9.16 -2.93 7.27
CA SER A 38 -9.11 -1.69 8.04
C SER A 38 -8.41 -0.59 7.24
N ARG A 39 -8.80 0.66 7.46
CA ARG A 39 -8.13 1.81 6.85
C ARG A 39 -6.64 1.84 7.20
N GLU A 40 -6.31 1.54 8.45
CA GLU A 40 -4.94 1.51 8.95
C GLU A 40 -4.10 0.49 8.19
N GLN A 41 -4.66 -0.70 7.89
CA GLN A 41 -3.97 -1.72 7.11
C GLN A 41 -3.71 -1.26 5.67
N ALA A 42 -4.70 -0.65 5.02
CA ALA A 42 -4.55 -0.14 3.66
C ALA A 42 -3.54 1.01 3.60
N VAL A 43 -3.61 1.96 4.53
CA VAL A 43 -2.66 3.09 4.63
C VAL A 43 -1.24 2.60 4.94
N ALA A 44 -1.09 1.68 5.88
CA ALA A 44 0.22 1.11 6.22
C ALA A 44 0.88 0.44 5.02
N TYR A 45 0.10 -0.30 4.22
CA TYR A 45 0.60 -0.86 2.97
C TYR A 45 1.06 0.22 1.99
N LEU A 46 0.26 1.27 1.77
CA LEU A 46 0.65 2.38 0.88
C LEU A 46 1.92 3.09 1.36
N GLN A 47 2.05 3.36 2.66
CA GLN A 47 3.25 3.94 3.25
C GLN A 47 4.49 3.06 3.05
N MET A 48 4.38 1.75 3.32
CA MET A 48 5.46 0.79 3.08
C MET A 48 5.88 0.77 1.60
N THR A 49 4.93 0.79 0.66
CA THR A 49 5.25 0.82 -0.78
C THR A 49 5.94 2.12 -1.18
N LEU A 50 5.54 3.26 -0.61
CA LEU A 50 6.18 4.56 -0.84
C LEU A 50 7.62 4.56 -0.31
N GLU A 51 7.84 4.07 0.92
CA GLU A 51 9.19 3.95 1.50
C GLU A 51 10.08 3.05 0.65
N TYR A 52 9.55 1.89 0.22
CA TYR A 52 10.29 0.96 -0.62
C TYR A 52 10.62 1.55 -2.00
N ALA A 53 9.66 2.25 -2.62
CA ALA A 53 9.89 2.97 -3.87
C ALA A 53 10.96 4.06 -3.70
N ASN A 54 10.87 4.85 -2.62
CA ASN A 54 11.86 5.87 -2.28
C ASN A 54 13.25 5.28 -2.05
N ALA A 55 13.38 4.15 -1.36
CA ALA A 55 14.65 3.47 -1.15
C ALA A 55 15.25 2.99 -2.49
N ARG A 56 14.42 2.51 -3.42
CA ARG A 56 14.89 2.10 -4.76
C ARG A 56 15.27 3.29 -5.65
N ILE A 57 14.58 4.42 -5.52
CA ILE A 57 14.91 5.65 -6.26
C ILE A 57 16.18 6.30 -5.70
N LYS A 58 16.32 6.37 -4.36
CA LYS A 58 17.50 6.93 -3.67
C LYS A 58 18.73 6.00 -3.73
N GLY A 59 18.55 4.71 -3.99
CA GLY A 59 19.67 3.79 -4.27
C GLY A 59 20.50 4.17 -5.52
N SER A 60 20.00 5.09 -6.36
CA SER A 60 20.77 5.72 -7.45
C SER A 60 21.34 7.11 -7.10
N GLN A 61 20.98 7.68 -5.94
CA GLN A 61 21.43 8.97 -5.42
C GLN A 61 21.65 8.82 -3.90
N ASN A 62 22.83 8.31 -3.52
CA ASN A 62 23.30 8.33 -2.14
C ASN A 62 23.30 9.78 -1.63
N GLY A 63 22.28 10.17 -0.86
CA GLY A 63 22.12 11.55 -0.40
C GLY A 63 20.80 11.82 0.35
N VAL A 64 20.89 11.70 1.68
CA VAL A 64 20.14 12.46 2.70
C VAL A 64 18.61 12.54 2.58
N TYR A 65 17.91 11.81 3.45
CA TYR A 65 16.67 12.33 4.07
C TYR A 65 16.83 12.20 5.58
N SER A 66 17.30 13.28 6.19
CA SER A 66 17.14 13.58 7.62
C SER A 66 16.00 14.59 7.72
N GLY A 67 15.09 14.38 8.66
CA GLY A 67 13.90 15.19 8.90
C GLY A 67 12.93 14.30 9.66
N ASP A 68 12.84 14.33 10.99
CA ASP A 68 12.60 15.49 11.86
C ASP A 68 11.52 16.41 11.28
N VAL A 69 10.27 16.02 11.51
CA VAL A 69 9.13 16.91 11.80
C VAL A 69 8.25 16.26 12.86
#